data_AF-A0AAV4SK25-F1
#
_entry.id   AF-A0AAV4SK25-F1
#
_cell.length_a   1.000
_cell.length_b   1.000
_cell.length_c   1.000
_cell.angle_alpha   90.00
_cell.angle_beta   90.00
_cell.angle_gamma   90.00
#
_symmetry.space_group_name_H-M   'P 1'
#
loop_
_entity.id
_entity.type
_entity.pdbx_description
1 polymer ?
#
loop_
_entity_poly.entity_id
_entity_poly.type
_entity_poly.pdbx_seq_one_letter_code
_entity_poly.pdbx_strand_id
1 'polypeptide(L)' 'NEGEVQEGLPDWTEEDKEHLSQELSDVLLYLVCLSEKCRIDLPAAVLKKIALNADKYARAKVWGSNKKYSE' A
#
# COMPACT_ATOMS: atom_id res chain seq x y z
N ASN A 1 -19.01 -11.07 -5.37
CA ASN A 1 -17.55 -11.19 -5.18
C ASN A 1 -17.30 -11.46 -3.71
N GLU A 2 -17.15 -12.72 -3.32
CA GLU A 2 -16.76 -13.09 -1.96
C GLU A 2 -15.29 -12.67 -1.77
N GLY A 3 -15.05 -11.67 -0.93
CA GLY A 3 -13.70 -11.18 -0.61
C GLY A 3 -13.47 -9.68 -0.79
N GLU A 4 -14.44 -8.91 -1.30
CA GLU A 4 -14.35 -7.45 -1.28
C GLU A 4 -14.78 -6.92 0.09
N VAL A 5 -13.85 -6.31 0.82
CA VAL A 5 -14.12 -5.57 2.07
C VAL A 5 -14.29 -4.09 1.76
N GLN A 6 -15.24 -3.45 2.43
CA GLN A 6 -15.45 -2.00 2.29
C GLN A 6 -14.29 -1.23 2.92
N GLU A 7 -13.94 -0.09 2.32
CA GLU A 7 -12.94 0.82 2.87
C GLU A 7 -13.36 1.26 4.29
N GLY A 8 -12.41 1.25 5.22
CA GLY A 8 -12.66 1.59 6.62
C GLY A 8 -13.31 0.50 7.46
N LEU A 9 -13.63 -0.67 6.87
CA LEU A 9 -14.14 -1.84 7.57
C LEU A 9 -15.35 -1.55 8.50
N PRO A 10 -16.41 -0.87 7.99
CA PRO A 10 -17.53 -0.42 8.82
C PRO A 10 -18.31 -1.57 9.48
N ASP A 11 -18.33 -2.75 8.86
CA ASP A 11 -19.06 -3.92 9.35
C ASP A 11 -18.21 -4.85 10.25
N TRP A 12 -16.97 -4.46 10.55
CA TRP A 12 -16.05 -5.27 11.36
C TRP A 12 -16.14 -4.92 12.84
N THR A 13 -16.08 -5.94 13.69
CA THR A 13 -15.99 -5.74 15.13
C THR A 13 -14.62 -5.19 15.53
N GLU A 14 -14.50 -4.66 16.74
CA GLU A 14 -13.20 -4.23 17.27
C GLU A 14 -12.23 -5.41 17.44
N GLU A 15 -12.75 -6.61 17.72
CA GLU A 15 -11.94 -7.83 17.79
C GLU A 15 -11.39 -8.21 16.41
N ASP A 16 -12.19 -8.11 15.35
CA ASP A 16 -11.72 -8.37 13.97
C ASP A 16 -10.63 -7.37 13.55
N LYS A 17 -10.78 -6.09 13.93
CA LYS A 17 -9.79 -5.05 13.65
C LYS A 17 -8.50 -5.24 14.44
N GLU A 18 -8.59 -5.69 15.68
CA GLU A 18 -7.42 -6.03 16.51
C GLU A 18 -6.68 -7.22 15.88
N HIS A 19 -7.40 -8.28 15.47
CA HIS A 19 -6.79 -9.41 14.79
C HIS A 19 -6.10 -8.98 13.49
N LEU A 20 -6.75 -8.13 12.68
CA LEU A 20 -6.13 -7.57 11.47
C LEU A 20 -4.87 -6.74 11.80
N SER A 21 -4.91 -5.95 12.87
CA SER A 21 -3.77 -5.16 13.34
C SER A 21 -2.58 -6.05 13.71
N GLN A 22 -2.83 -7.20 14.35
CA GLN A 22 -1.80 -8.18 14.68
C GLN A 22 -1.18 -8.80 13.43
N GLU A 23 -1.99 -9.25 12.47
CA GLU A 23 -1.50 -9.82 11.20
C GLU A 23 -0.68 -8.80 10.39
N LEU A 24 -1.13 -7.54 10.32
CA LEU A 24 -0.37 -6.46 9.68
C LEU A 24 0.96 -6.20 10.40
N SER A 25 0.97 -6.28 11.72
CA SER A 25 2.18 -6.11 12.54
C SER A 25 3.17 -7.24 12.31
N ASP A 26 2.71 -8.48 12.19
CA ASP A 26 3.56 -9.64 11.90
C ASP A 26 4.23 -9.52 10.52
N VAL A 27 3.47 -9.10 9.50
CA VAL A 27 4.03 -8.82 8.17
C VAL A 27 5.10 -7.73 8.25
N LEU A 28 4.84 -6.62 8.97
CA LEU A 28 5.80 -5.54 9.15
C LEU A 28 7.06 -6.03 9.89
N LEU A 29 6.91 -6.78 10.97
CA LEU A 29 8.02 -7.35 11.73
C LEU A 29 8.89 -8.25 10.86
N TYR A 30 8.26 -9.09 10.04
CA TYR A 30 8.97 -9.94 9.09
C TYR A 30 9.78 -9.11 8.08
N LEU A 31 9.20 -8.04 7.54
CA LEU A 31 9.89 -7.15 6.59
C LEU A 31 11.11 -6.46 7.22
N VAL A 32 10.99 -5.97 8.45
CA VAL A 32 12.12 -5.37 9.18
C VAL A 32 13.21 -6.41 9.47
N CYS A 33 12.83 -7.59 9.95
CA CYS A 33 13.78 -8.68 10.18
C CYS A 33 14.50 -9.10 8.89
N LEU A 34 13.77 -9.14 7.77
CA LEU A 34 14.32 -9.48 6.47
C LEU A 34 15.29 -8.41 5.97
N SER A 35 14.97 -7.12 6.14
CA SER A 35 15.86 -6.04 5.72
C SER A 35 17.20 -6.07 6.46
N GLU A 36 17.18 -6.35 7.77
CA GLU A 36 18.39 -6.53 8.57
C GLU A 36 19.25 -7.69 8.03
N LYS A 37 18.64 -8.85 7.77
CA LYS A 37 19.35 -10.02 7.20
C LYS A 37 19.94 -9.73 5.83
N CYS A 38 19.25 -8.94 5.01
CA CYS A 38 19.68 -8.55 3.68
C CYS A 38 20.61 -7.32 3.67
N ARG A 39 20.88 -6.70 4.83
CA ARG A 39 21.64 -5.44 4.96
C ARG A 39 21.08 -4.31 4.09
N ILE A 40 19.75 -4.19 4.06
CA ILE A 40 19.04 -3.14 3.34
C ILE A 40 18.64 -2.04 4.32
N ASP A 41 19.00 -0.79 4.02
CA ASP A 41 18.41 0.39 4.67
C ASP A 41 16.95 0.54 4.21
N LEU A 42 16.05 -0.10 4.95
CA LEU A 42 14.62 -0.14 4.63
C LEU A 42 13.98 1.26 4.65
N PRO A 43 14.23 2.14 5.65
CA PRO A 43 13.75 3.52 5.61
C PRO A 43 14.15 4.28 4.33
N ALA A 44 15.43 4.24 3.94
CA ALA A 44 15.88 4.90 2.71
C ALA A 44 15.25 4.30 1.44
N ALA A 45 15.11 2.97 1.40
CA ALA A 45 14.46 2.26 0.30
C ALA A 45 12.98 2.64 0.14
N VAL A 46 12.25 2.78 1.25
CA VAL A 46 10.84 3.22 1.26
C VAL A 46 10.72 4.65 0.75
N LEU A 47 11.55 5.59 1.22
CA LEU A 47 11.54 6.98 0.74
C LEU A 47 11.79 7.07 -0.77
N LYS A 48 12.77 6.31 -1.27
CA LYS A 48 13.05 6.22 -2.71
C LYS A 48 11.84 5.65 -3.48
N LYS A 49 11.18 4.63 -2.93
CA LYS A 49 10.00 4.02 -3.56
C LYS A 49 8.81 4.98 -3.59
N ILE A 50 8.58 5.76 -2.52
CA ILE A 50 7.55 6.79 -2.46
C ILE A 50 7.79 7.84 -3.56
N ALA A 51 9.02 8.34 -3.71
CA ALA A 51 9.37 9.28 -4.77
C ALA A 51 9.10 8.71 -6.18
N LEU A 52 9.56 7.47 -6.44
CA LEU A 52 9.31 6.79 -7.72
C LEU A 52 7.81 6.55 -7.99
N ASN A 53 7.04 6.24 -6.94
CA ASN A 53 5.62 6.05 -7.04
C ASN A 53 4.91 7.39 -7.31
N ALA A 54 5.31 8.47 -6.63
CA ALA A 54 4.77 9.81 -6.88
C ALA A 54 4.94 10.21 -8.36
N ASP A 55 6.12 9.98 -8.94
CA ASP A 55 6.37 10.20 -10.37
C ASP A 55 5.49 9.30 -11.26
N LYS A 56 5.33 8.02 -10.88
CA LYS A 56 4.49 7.07 -11.61
C LYS A 56 3.01 7.48 -11.59
N TYR A 57 2.47 7.87 -10.43
CA TYR A 57 1.07 8.28 -10.28
C TYR A 57 0.82 9.67 -10.90
N ALA A 58 1.79 10.59 -10.83
CA ALA A 58 1.72 11.85 -11.55
C ALA A 58 1.63 11.61 -13.07
N ARG A 59 2.47 10.73 -13.63
CA ARG A 59 2.40 10.34 -15.04
C ARG A 59 1.11 9.61 -15.40
N ALA A 60 0.63 8.71 -14.55
CA ALA A 60 -0.65 8.02 -14.78
C ALA A 60 -1.84 9.00 -14.79
N LYS A 61 -1.82 10.03 -13.91
CA LYS A 61 -2.83 11.09 -13.86
C LYS A 61 -2.78 12.00 -15.09
N VAL A 62 -1.60 12.23 -15.67
CA VAL A 62 -1.41 13.03 -16.90
C VAL A 62 -1.74 12.23 -18.16
N TRP A 63 -1.49 10.92 -18.19
CA TRP A 63 -1.84 10.06 -19.33
C TRP A 63 -3.35 9.77 -19.42
N GLY A 64 -4.07 9.83 -18.29
CA GLY A 64 -5.54 9.71 -18.25
C GLY A 64 -6.30 10.97 -18.69
N SER A 65 -5.64 12.12 -18.85
CA SER A 65 -6.26 13.35 -19.35
C SER A 65 -6.04 13.52 -20.86
N ASN A 66 -6.34 12.49 -21.66
CA ASN A 66 -6.45 12.65 -23.11
C ASN A 66 -7.93 12.69 -23.51
N LYS A 67 -8.39 13.94 -23.70
CA LYS A 67 -9.46 14.42 -24.59
C LYS A 67 -10.43 13.37 -25.14
N LYS A 68 -11.71 13.61 -24.83
CA LYS A 68 -12.82 13.75 -25.78
C LYS A 68 -12.52 13.20 -27.18
N TYR A 69 -13.06 12.03 -27.51
CA TYR A 69 -13.70 11.87 -28.80
C TYR A 69 -15.17 12.24 -28.60
N SER A 70 -15.53 13.41 -29.14
CA SER A 70 -16.89 13.71 -29.54
C SER A 70 -17.17 12.90 -30.80
N GLU A 71 -18.05 11.92 -30.69
CA GLU A 71 -19.24 11.68 -31.52
C GLU A 71 -19.96 10.43 -30.98
#